data_AF-A0A9P0NLV3-F1
#
_entry.id   AF-A0A9P0NLV3-F1
#
_cell.length_a   1.000
_cell.length_b   1.000
_cell.length_c   1.000
_cell.angle_alpha   90.00
_cell.angle_beta   90.00
_cell.angle_gamma   90.00
#
_symmetry.space_group_name_H-M   'P 1'
#
loop_
_entity.id
_entity.type
_entity.pdbx_description
1 polymer ?
#
loop_
_entity_poly.entity_id
_entity_poly.type
_entity_poly.pdbx_seq_one_letter_code
_entity_poly.pdbx_strand_id
1 'polypeptide(L)'
;MQNKLTRKVSWEDMYRKHRNKIRSAKPKVDNKPPLLEITAYYKPGTIEANTARLAQIEEDNFKLIRNINIIYRTKGKTDCFRSAASNEKIKVKGNDDNMIKLNQKKFKENVAFLDKLVHVKPQVDFNEMEEHYKNHLKLIMFMTNFPESYKKKKHYDPLIATAELPKNIQIKKSKCFLDVHNVTENRLLGRMMIEVYDSIVPKTAGNFKMLCQQRPDGLDYSGTLIFRIVPGLFCLAGDVEYSIGLGGISAINGEQYFDDENYLLGHNAPGTVIT
;
A
#
# COMPACT_ATOMS: atom_id res chain seq x y z
N MET A 1 -50.05 70.82 -19.05
CA MET A 1 -49.37 70.63 -17.75
C MET A 1 -48.87 69.20 -17.66
N GLN A 2 -47.65 69.01 -17.15
CA GLN A 2 -46.72 67.92 -17.45
C GLN A 2 -47.13 66.50 -17.02
N ASN A 3 -46.76 65.54 -17.88
CA ASN A 3 -46.81 64.09 -17.72
C ASN A 3 -46.16 63.59 -16.42
N LYS A 4 -46.95 62.97 -15.52
CA LYS A 4 -46.43 62.10 -14.46
C LYS A 4 -46.33 60.67 -15.00
N LEU A 5 -45.23 60.36 -15.70
CA LEU A 5 -44.84 58.97 -15.95
C LEU A 5 -44.37 58.35 -14.62
N THR A 6 -45.17 57.43 -14.08
CA THR A 6 -44.74 56.53 -13.01
C THR A 6 -43.60 55.64 -13.54
N ARG A 7 -42.36 55.88 -13.11
CA ARG A 7 -41.24 54.97 -13.35
C ARG A 7 -41.53 53.64 -12.65
N LYS A 8 -41.98 52.63 -13.41
CA LYS A 8 -41.99 51.24 -12.94
C LYS A 8 -40.55 50.86 -12.61
N VAL A 9 -40.28 50.53 -11.35
CA VAL A 9 -38.97 50.04 -10.93
C VAL A 9 -38.70 48.73 -11.68
N SER A 10 -37.57 48.66 -12.39
CA SER A 10 -37.20 47.48 -13.16
C SER A 10 -37.09 46.27 -12.24
N TRP A 11 -37.52 45.11 -12.72
CA TRP A 11 -37.42 43.85 -11.98
C TRP A 11 -35.97 43.55 -11.57
N GLU A 12 -35.01 43.99 -12.39
CA GLU A 12 -33.57 43.88 -12.13
C GLU A 12 -33.12 44.70 -10.90
N ASP A 13 -33.69 45.88 -10.68
CA ASP A 13 -33.37 46.71 -9.52
C ASP A 13 -33.94 46.12 -8.22
N MET A 14 -35.14 45.54 -8.29
CA MET A 14 -35.72 44.78 -7.17
C MET A 14 -34.87 43.55 -6.86
N TYR A 15 -34.43 42.83 -7.89
CA TYR A 15 -33.58 41.66 -7.74
C TYR A 15 -32.21 42.00 -7.15
N ARG A 16 -31.58 43.11 -7.57
CA ARG A 16 -30.33 43.61 -6.97
C ARG A 16 -30.50 44.00 -5.50
N LYS A 17 -31.58 44.70 -5.15
CA LYS A 17 -31.88 45.06 -3.74
C LYS A 17 -32.08 43.81 -2.88
N HIS A 18 -32.77 42.80 -3.40
CA HIS A 18 -32.97 41.52 -2.71
C HIS A 18 -31.65 40.78 -2.48
N ARG A 19 -30.79 40.65 -3.50
CA ARG A 19 -29.46 40.04 -3.35
C ARG A 19 -28.59 40.75 -2.32
N ASN A 20 -28.62 42.08 -2.28
CA ASN A 20 -27.88 42.84 -1.28
C ASN A 20 -28.39 42.58 0.14
N LYS A 21 -29.71 42.46 0.32
CA LYS A 21 -30.33 42.15 1.61
C LYS A 21 -29.96 40.75 2.11
N ILE A 22 -29.87 39.77 1.22
CA ILE A 22 -29.40 38.42 1.56
C ILE A 22 -27.91 38.45 1.92
N ARG A 23 -27.08 39.13 1.14
CA ARG A 23 -25.63 39.22 1.39
C ARG A 23 -25.28 39.91 2.71
N SER A 24 -26.06 40.89 3.14
CA SER A 24 -25.81 41.64 4.38
C SER A 24 -26.42 41.00 5.63
N ALA A 25 -27.10 39.85 5.51
CA ALA A 25 -27.78 39.22 6.65
C ALA A 25 -26.74 38.55 7.58
N LYS A 26 -26.68 39.00 8.84
CA LYS A 26 -25.85 38.36 9.88
C LYS A 26 -26.59 37.14 10.45
N PRO A 27 -25.89 35.99 10.64
CA PRO A 27 -26.51 34.81 11.25
C PRO A 27 -26.93 35.10 12.69
N LYS A 28 -28.17 34.71 13.04
CA LYS A 28 -28.75 34.92 14.39
C LYS A 28 -28.29 33.86 15.39
N VAL A 29 -27.78 32.72 14.91
CA VAL A 29 -27.29 31.60 15.70
C VAL A 29 -25.80 31.45 15.44
N ASP A 30 -25.00 31.41 16.51
CA ASP A 30 -23.58 31.12 16.39
C ASP A 30 -23.40 29.62 16.18
N ASN A 31 -23.07 29.23 14.95
CA ASN A 31 -22.76 27.84 14.59
C ASN A 31 -21.26 27.53 14.73
N LYS A 32 -20.48 28.40 15.38
CA LYS A 32 -19.07 28.11 15.62
C LYS A 32 -18.94 26.86 16.50
N PRO A 33 -17.92 26.01 16.22
CA PRO A 33 -17.64 24.88 17.08
C PRO A 33 -17.33 25.37 18.50
N PRO A 34 -17.74 24.62 19.55
CA PRO A 34 -17.39 24.95 20.91
C PRO A 34 -15.86 24.98 21.08
N LEU A 35 -15.37 25.82 22.00
CA LEU A 35 -13.96 25.88 22.32
C LEU A 35 -13.52 24.54 22.94
N LEU A 36 -12.44 23.96 22.39
CA LEU A 36 -11.84 22.73 22.91
C LEU A 36 -10.99 23.06 24.14
N GLU A 37 -11.47 22.69 25.33
CA GLU A 37 -10.64 22.74 26.54
C GLU A 37 -9.66 21.56 26.56
N ILE A 38 -8.38 21.85 26.35
CA ILE A 38 -7.29 20.88 26.29
C ILE A 38 -7.23 20.03 27.59
N THR A 39 -7.51 20.65 28.74
CA THR A 39 -7.54 20.02 30.07
C THR A 39 -8.59 18.92 30.22
N ALA A 40 -9.67 18.95 29.45
CA ALA A 40 -10.72 17.93 29.48
C ALA A 40 -10.25 16.61 28.82
N TYR A 41 -9.33 16.70 27.85
CA TYR A 41 -8.84 15.56 27.07
C TYR A 41 -7.48 15.03 27.55
N TYR A 42 -6.60 15.92 28.03
CA TYR A 42 -5.26 15.57 28.50
C TYR A 42 -5.22 15.48 30.02
N LYS A 43 -5.75 14.38 30.56
CA LYS A 43 -5.66 14.09 32.00
C LYS A 43 -4.23 13.65 32.36
N PRO A 44 -3.54 14.31 33.29
CA PRO A 44 -2.13 14.05 33.59
C PRO A 44 -1.88 12.59 33.99
N GLY A 45 -2.74 11.99 34.82
CA GLY A 45 -2.59 10.58 35.20
C GLY A 45 -2.75 9.58 34.04
N THR A 46 -3.55 9.89 33.03
CA THR A 46 -3.67 9.04 31.82
C THR A 46 -2.42 9.16 30.95
N ILE A 47 -1.82 10.34 30.89
CA ILE A 47 -0.57 10.57 30.17
C ILE A 47 0.56 9.79 30.85
N GLU A 48 0.70 9.88 32.18
CA GLU A 48 1.70 9.15 32.95
C GLU A 48 1.57 7.62 32.79
N ALA A 49 0.34 7.10 32.86
CA ALA A 49 0.08 5.68 32.64
C ALA A 49 0.45 5.23 31.21
N ASN A 50 0.16 6.05 30.20
CA ASN A 50 0.55 5.78 28.82
C ASN A 50 2.06 5.84 28.64
N THR A 51 2.76 6.78 29.27
CA THR A 51 4.23 6.85 29.22
C THR A 51 4.88 5.63 29.86
N ALA A 52 4.37 5.16 31.01
CA ALA A 52 4.88 3.95 31.65
C ALA A 52 4.65 2.70 30.80
N ARG A 53 3.47 2.60 30.16
CA ARG A 53 3.15 1.50 29.24
C ARG A 53 4.07 1.52 28.01
N LEU A 54 4.34 2.69 27.42
CA LEU A 54 5.24 2.82 26.27
C LEU A 54 6.67 2.40 26.64
N ALA A 55 7.17 2.80 27.80
CA ALA A 55 8.49 2.38 28.29
C ALA A 55 8.60 0.84 28.43
N GLN A 56 7.55 0.18 28.93
CA GLN A 56 7.53 -1.29 29.02
C GLN A 56 7.59 -1.95 27.64
N ILE A 57 6.83 -1.43 26.68
CA ILE A 57 6.81 -1.94 25.30
C ILE A 57 8.20 -1.79 24.66
N GLU A 58 8.88 -0.66 24.88
CA GLU A 58 10.23 -0.44 24.38
C GLU A 58 11.24 -1.41 24.98
N GLU A 59 11.17 -1.67 26.30
CA GLU A 59 12.03 -2.65 26.98
C GLU A 59 11.85 -4.07 26.40
N ASP A 60 10.59 -4.48 26.19
CA ASP A 60 10.28 -5.80 25.64
C ASP A 60 10.71 -5.93 24.17
N ASN A 61 10.51 -4.89 23.37
CA ASN A 61 11.00 -4.83 21.99
C ASN A 61 12.53 -4.92 21.92
N PHE A 62 13.24 -4.27 22.83
CA PHE A 62 14.70 -4.34 22.91
C PHE A 62 15.18 -5.76 23.22
N LYS A 63 14.53 -6.45 24.15
CA LYS A 63 14.83 -7.85 24.48
C LYS A 63 14.62 -8.78 23.27
N LEU A 64 13.52 -8.59 22.53
CA LEU A 64 13.23 -9.36 21.32
C LEU A 64 14.31 -9.17 20.26
N ILE A 65 14.65 -7.92 19.93
CA ILE A 65 15.70 -7.61 18.94
C ILE A 65 17.05 -8.20 19.36
N ARG A 66 17.39 -8.10 20.65
CA ARG A 66 18.62 -8.71 21.20
C ARG A 66 18.62 -10.23 20.96
N ASN A 67 17.52 -10.92 21.27
CA ASN A 67 17.41 -12.36 21.09
C ASN A 67 17.49 -12.76 19.61
N ILE A 68 16.82 -12.03 18.73
CA ILE A 68 16.89 -12.22 17.29
C ILE A 68 18.33 -12.07 16.80
N ASN A 69 19.02 -10.99 17.18
CA ASN A 69 20.43 -10.78 16.83
C ASN A 69 21.36 -11.90 17.32
N ILE A 70 21.11 -12.45 18.52
CA ILE A 70 21.84 -13.61 19.02
C ILE A 70 21.59 -14.81 18.10
N ILE A 71 20.34 -15.15 17.79
CA ILE A 71 19.99 -16.28 16.91
C ILE A 71 20.59 -16.14 15.50
N TYR A 72 20.60 -14.92 14.94
CA TYR A 72 21.19 -14.68 13.62
C TYR A 72 22.72 -14.85 13.62
N ARG A 73 23.41 -14.42 14.70
CA ARG A 73 24.88 -14.52 14.82
C ARG A 73 25.34 -15.92 15.20
N THR A 74 24.68 -16.50 16.19
CA THR A 74 24.89 -17.89 16.58
C THR A 74 23.81 -18.69 15.87
N LYS A 75 24.08 -19.16 14.63
CA LYS A 75 23.20 -20.10 13.91
C LYS A 75 22.65 -21.09 14.93
N GLY A 76 21.36 -20.96 15.26
CA GLY A 76 20.82 -21.55 16.47
C GLY A 76 21.17 -23.03 16.53
N LYS A 77 21.77 -23.50 17.64
CA LYS A 77 21.70 -24.92 17.94
C LYS A 77 20.21 -25.22 18.14
N THR A 78 19.58 -25.85 17.16
CA THR A 78 18.38 -26.64 17.38
C THR A 78 18.83 -27.98 17.93
N ASP A 79 19.14 -28.03 19.21
CA ASP A 79 19.20 -29.26 19.97
C ASP A 79 17.76 -29.76 20.19
N CYS A 80 17.23 -30.43 19.16
CA CYS A 80 16.01 -31.24 19.28
C CYS A 80 16.21 -32.48 20.20
N PHE A 81 17.36 -32.59 20.85
CA PHE A 81 17.64 -33.64 21.83
C PHE A 81 17.20 -33.17 23.21
N ARG A 82 16.04 -33.70 23.64
CA ARG A 82 15.59 -33.60 25.02
C ARG A 82 16.61 -34.25 25.94
N SER A 83 17.30 -33.46 26.77
CA SER A 83 18.24 -34.02 27.76
C SER A 83 17.46 -34.78 28.83
N ALA A 84 17.96 -35.94 29.27
CA ALA A 84 17.31 -36.77 30.29
C ALA A 84 17.15 -36.04 31.65
N ALA A 85 17.87 -34.93 31.86
CA ALA A 85 17.74 -34.07 33.04
C ALA A 85 16.47 -33.17 33.00
N SER A 86 15.84 -32.99 31.84
CA SER A 86 14.57 -32.25 31.70
C SER A 86 13.32 -33.07 32.07
N ASN A 87 13.50 -34.25 32.67
CA ASN A 87 12.43 -35.09 33.20
C ASN A 87 11.90 -34.64 34.56
N GLU A 88 12.46 -33.60 35.17
CA GLU A 88 11.72 -32.85 36.17
C GLU A 88 10.53 -32.22 35.47
N LYS A 89 9.35 -32.80 35.71
CA LYS A 89 8.03 -32.36 35.27
C LYS A 89 8.02 -30.84 35.10
N ILE A 90 8.20 -30.36 33.87
CA ILE A 90 7.82 -29.00 33.50
C ILE A 90 6.36 -28.95 33.91
N LYS A 91 6.06 -28.17 34.96
CA LYS A 91 4.68 -27.85 35.32
C LYS A 91 4.18 -26.96 34.19
N VAL A 92 3.80 -27.56 33.06
CA VAL A 92 3.01 -26.94 32.00
C VAL A 92 1.63 -26.70 32.63
N LYS A 93 1.56 -25.62 33.41
CA LYS A 93 0.40 -25.24 34.19
C LYS A 93 -0.65 -24.70 33.22
N GLY A 94 -1.66 -25.52 32.93
CA GLY A 94 -3.08 -25.14 32.72
C GLY A 94 -3.47 -24.24 31.53
N ASN A 95 -2.55 -23.53 30.87
CA ASN A 95 -2.90 -22.60 29.80
C ASN A 95 -3.23 -23.30 28.48
N ASP A 96 -2.56 -24.41 28.16
CA ASP A 96 -2.77 -25.13 26.91
C ASP A 96 -4.14 -25.81 26.88
N ASP A 97 -4.56 -26.45 27.97
CA ASP A 97 -5.89 -27.07 28.07
C ASP A 97 -7.03 -26.05 27.98
N ASN A 98 -6.84 -24.87 28.58
CA ASN A 98 -7.80 -23.77 28.49
C ASN A 98 -7.85 -23.19 27.07
N MET A 99 -6.70 -23.10 26.39
CA MET A 99 -6.64 -22.66 25.01
C MET A 99 -7.28 -23.66 24.05
N ILE A 100 -7.03 -24.95 24.25
CA ILE A 100 -7.65 -26.04 23.47
C ILE A 100 -9.17 -25.98 23.64
N LYS A 101 -9.67 -25.85 24.88
CA LYS A 101 -11.11 -25.71 25.16
C LYS A 101 -11.72 -24.45 24.52
N LEU A 102 -11.02 -23.32 24.56
CA LEU A 102 -11.49 -22.08 23.94
C LEU A 102 -11.55 -22.21 22.42
N ASN A 103 -10.53 -22.80 21.80
CA ASN A 103 -10.49 -23.03 20.37
C ASN A 103 -11.59 -23.99 19.91
N GLN A 104 -11.87 -25.05 20.69
CA GLN A 104 -13.01 -25.94 20.44
C GLN A 104 -14.35 -25.22 20.54
N LYS A 105 -14.51 -24.30 21.51
CA LYS A 105 -15.73 -23.48 21.64
C LYS A 105 -15.91 -22.56 20.44
N LYS A 106 -14.87 -21.81 20.05
CA LYS A 106 -14.89 -20.93 18.87
C LYS A 106 -15.20 -21.70 17.60
N PHE A 107 -14.63 -22.90 17.45
CA PHE A 107 -14.91 -23.74 16.29
C PHE A 107 -16.39 -24.14 16.19
N LYS A 108 -17.00 -24.55 17.32
CA LYS A 108 -18.44 -24.85 17.37
C LYS A 108 -19.31 -23.64 17.04
N GLU A 109 -18.95 -22.46 17.57
CA GLU A 109 -19.66 -21.21 17.27
C GLU A 109 -19.57 -20.84 15.79
N ASN A 110 -18.38 -21.00 15.17
CA ASN A 110 -18.16 -20.72 13.76
C ASN A 110 -18.96 -21.68 12.86
N VAL A 111 -19.02 -22.97 13.19
CA VAL A 111 -19.84 -23.94 12.45
C VAL A 111 -21.32 -23.58 12.55
N ALA A 112 -21.81 -23.25 13.74
CA ALA A 112 -23.19 -22.82 13.93
C ALA A 112 -23.52 -21.51 13.20
N PHE A 113 -22.56 -20.59 13.10
CA PHE A 113 -22.72 -19.35 12.35
C PHE A 113 -22.74 -19.60 10.84
N LEU A 114 -21.86 -20.48 10.34
CA LEU A 114 -21.86 -20.90 8.94
C LEU A 114 -23.18 -21.56 8.55
N ASP A 115 -23.72 -22.45 9.38
CA ASP A 115 -25.04 -23.05 9.15
C ASP A 115 -26.13 -21.98 9.05
N LYS A 116 -26.11 -20.95 9.92
CA LYS A 116 -27.05 -19.83 9.79
C LYS A 116 -26.88 -19.10 8.46
N LEU A 117 -25.66 -18.80 8.03
CA LEU A 117 -25.43 -18.11 6.75
C LEU A 117 -25.89 -18.92 5.55
N VAL A 118 -25.71 -20.24 5.57
CA VAL A 118 -26.12 -21.13 4.49
C VAL A 118 -27.64 -21.28 4.41
N HIS A 119 -28.33 -21.30 5.55
CA HIS A 119 -29.78 -21.55 5.60
C HIS A 119 -30.63 -20.27 5.61
N VAL A 120 -30.05 -19.11 5.95
CA VAL A 120 -30.73 -17.83 5.84
C VAL A 120 -30.72 -17.39 4.37
N LYS A 121 -31.90 -17.46 3.74
CA LYS A 121 -32.13 -16.77 2.47
C LYS A 121 -32.24 -15.26 2.74
N PRO A 122 -31.66 -14.40 1.90
CA PRO A 122 -31.85 -12.96 2.03
C PRO A 122 -33.33 -12.64 1.85
N GLN A 123 -34.00 -12.23 2.94
CA GLN A 123 -35.31 -11.60 2.87
C GLN A 123 -35.08 -10.13 2.55
N VAL A 124 -34.98 -9.82 1.25
CA VAL A 124 -34.99 -8.44 0.82
C VAL A 124 -36.41 -8.11 0.37
N ASP A 125 -37.08 -7.24 1.12
CA ASP A 125 -38.37 -6.71 0.67
C ASP A 125 -38.13 -5.84 -0.56
N PHE A 126 -38.75 -6.22 -1.68
CA PHE A 126 -38.58 -5.52 -2.95
C PHE A 126 -39.05 -4.07 -2.87
N ASN A 127 -40.12 -3.82 -2.10
CA ASN A 127 -40.66 -2.47 -1.95
C ASN A 127 -39.71 -1.56 -1.17
N GLU A 128 -39.12 -2.08 -0.09
CA GLU A 128 -38.13 -1.36 0.71
C GLU A 128 -36.85 -1.08 -0.12
N MET A 129 -36.40 -2.05 -0.90
CA MET A 129 -35.26 -1.88 -1.79
C MET A 129 -35.52 -0.81 -2.86
N GLU A 130 -36.72 -0.80 -3.45
CA GLU A 130 -37.10 0.19 -4.47
C GLU A 130 -37.21 1.60 -3.88
N GLU A 131 -37.73 1.73 -2.65
CA GLU A 131 -37.77 2.99 -1.92
C GLU A 131 -36.35 3.50 -1.60
N HIS A 132 -35.49 2.60 -1.10
CA HIS A 132 -34.07 2.90 -0.88
C HIS A 132 -33.37 3.35 -2.16
N TYR A 133 -33.62 2.69 -3.28
CA TYR A 133 -33.07 3.03 -4.58
C TYR A 133 -33.52 4.42 -5.04
N LYS A 134 -34.81 4.74 -4.93
CA LYS A 134 -35.38 6.06 -5.25
C LYS A 134 -34.77 7.16 -4.38
N ASN A 135 -34.58 6.90 -3.08
CA ASN A 135 -33.94 7.83 -2.16
C ASN A 135 -32.46 8.06 -2.52
N HIS A 136 -31.74 7.00 -2.89
CA HIS A 136 -30.35 7.11 -3.34
C HIS A 136 -30.21 7.90 -4.63
N LEU A 137 -31.10 7.68 -5.60
CA LEU A 137 -31.13 8.46 -6.85
C LEU A 137 -31.34 9.95 -6.58
N LYS A 138 -32.26 10.30 -5.67
CA LYS A 138 -32.48 11.70 -5.27
C LYS A 138 -31.22 12.32 -4.66
N LEU A 139 -30.50 11.58 -3.81
CA LEU A 139 -29.24 12.03 -3.22
C LEU A 139 -28.15 12.26 -4.28
N ILE A 140 -28.00 11.34 -5.24
CA ILE A 140 -27.04 11.47 -6.34
C ILE A 140 -27.39 12.67 -7.22
N MET A 141 -28.67 12.84 -7.58
CA MET A 141 -29.15 13.99 -8.35
C MET A 141 -28.97 15.31 -7.58
N PHE A 142 -29.14 15.29 -6.26
CA PHE A 142 -28.87 16.46 -5.42
C PHE A 142 -27.38 16.81 -5.39
N MET A 143 -26.48 15.82 -5.20
CA MET A 143 -25.03 16.04 -5.19
C MET A 143 -24.50 16.53 -6.55
N THR A 144 -25.05 16.05 -7.66
CA THR A 144 -24.65 16.47 -9.01
C THR A 144 -25.06 17.91 -9.34
N ASN A 145 -26.12 18.43 -8.70
CA ASN A 145 -26.53 19.83 -8.83
C ASN A 145 -25.62 20.83 -8.10
N PHE A 146 -24.65 20.36 -7.29
CA PHE A 146 -23.60 21.18 -6.66
C PHE A 146 -22.21 20.76 -7.17
N PRO A 147 -21.78 21.18 -8.37
CA PRO A 147 -20.59 20.63 -9.03
C PRO A 147 -19.27 21.29 -8.60
N GLU A 148 -19.30 22.30 -7.74
CA GLU A 148 -18.22 23.28 -7.67
C GLU A 148 -17.04 22.90 -6.76
N SER A 149 -17.18 21.88 -5.89
CA SER A 149 -16.10 21.43 -4.98
C SER A 149 -15.42 20.13 -5.39
N TYR A 150 -15.98 19.36 -6.34
CA TYR A 150 -15.50 18.00 -6.69
C TYR A 150 -14.68 17.92 -7.99
N LYS A 151 -14.34 19.05 -8.63
CA LYS A 151 -13.17 19.04 -9.52
C LYS A 151 -11.95 18.78 -8.66
N LYS A 152 -11.55 17.50 -8.51
CA LYS A 152 -10.28 17.11 -7.88
C LYS A 152 -9.21 18.03 -8.45
N LYS A 153 -8.69 18.96 -7.64
CA LYS A 153 -7.38 19.53 -7.92
C LYS A 153 -6.47 18.32 -8.04
N LYS A 154 -5.78 18.17 -9.17
CA LYS A 154 -4.71 17.17 -9.28
C LYS A 154 -3.72 17.54 -8.19
N HIS A 155 -3.80 16.87 -7.04
CA HIS A 155 -2.80 16.98 -6.01
C HIS A 155 -1.61 16.20 -6.56
N TYR A 156 -0.68 16.93 -7.17
CA TYR A 156 0.66 16.41 -7.35
C TYR A 156 1.23 16.34 -5.95
N ASP A 157 1.46 15.12 -5.48
CA ASP A 157 2.20 14.92 -4.24
C ASP A 157 3.62 15.46 -4.50
N PRO A 158 4.07 16.52 -3.80
CA PRO A 158 5.38 17.11 -4.07
C PRO A 158 6.51 16.10 -3.83
N LEU A 159 6.28 15.05 -3.04
CA LEU A 159 7.21 13.94 -2.81
C LEU A 159 7.27 12.94 -3.98
N ILE A 160 6.26 12.88 -4.85
CA ILE A 160 6.26 12.06 -6.07
C ILE A 160 6.85 12.84 -7.25
N ALA A 161 6.75 14.18 -7.22
CA ALA A 161 7.15 15.06 -8.33
C ALA A 161 8.66 15.31 -8.44
N THR A 162 9.44 15.08 -7.38
CA THR A 162 10.88 15.33 -7.41
C THR A 162 11.66 14.07 -7.06
N ALA A 163 11.66 13.09 -7.97
CA ALA A 163 12.78 12.16 -8.12
C ALA A 163 13.94 12.85 -8.86
N GLU A 164 14.26 14.08 -8.48
CA GLU A 164 15.42 14.78 -9.05
C GLU A 164 16.67 14.16 -8.43
N LEU A 165 17.43 13.48 -9.28
CA LEU A 165 18.75 12.97 -8.93
C LEU A 165 19.62 14.08 -8.34
N PRO A 166 20.48 13.78 -7.35
CA PRO A 166 21.41 14.77 -6.81
C PRO A 166 22.20 15.43 -7.95
N LYS A 167 22.10 16.76 -8.06
CA LYS A 167 22.65 17.56 -9.18
C LYS A 167 24.17 17.40 -9.40
N ASN A 168 24.87 16.78 -8.45
CA ASN A 168 26.32 16.59 -8.47
C ASN A 168 26.78 15.21 -8.99
N ILE A 169 25.88 14.32 -9.42
CA ILE A 169 26.26 12.99 -9.92
C ILE A 169 26.35 13.03 -11.45
N GLN A 170 27.53 12.76 -12.03
CA GLN A 170 27.63 12.50 -13.46
C GLN A 170 27.00 11.15 -13.78
N ILE A 171 25.82 11.18 -14.42
CA ILE A 171 25.04 9.98 -14.69
C ILE A 171 25.65 9.24 -15.88
N LYS A 172 26.30 8.10 -15.61
CA LYS A 172 26.72 7.17 -16.65
C LYS A 172 25.63 6.11 -16.83
N LYS A 173 25.10 6.01 -18.05
CA LYS A 173 24.10 5.00 -18.42
C LYS A 173 24.67 4.06 -19.47
N SER A 174 24.46 2.77 -19.27
CA SER A 174 24.69 1.74 -20.29
C SER A 174 23.36 1.30 -20.89
N LYS A 175 23.40 0.83 -22.14
CA LYS A 175 22.23 0.31 -22.84
C LYS A 175 22.38 -1.20 -23.06
N CYS A 176 21.34 -1.93 -22.72
CA CYS A 176 21.19 -3.36 -22.97
C CYS A 176 19.95 -3.58 -23.82
N PHE A 177 19.84 -4.74 -24.45
CA PHE A 177 18.63 -5.13 -25.16
C PHE A 177 18.29 -6.58 -24.89
N LEU A 178 17.00 -6.89 -24.92
CA LEU A 178 16.46 -8.24 -24.83
C LEU A 178 15.47 -8.45 -25.97
N ASP A 179 15.69 -9.51 -26.76
CA ASP A 179 14.80 -9.88 -27.86
C ASP A 179 13.74 -10.86 -27.36
N VAL A 180 12.50 -10.40 -27.28
CA VAL A 180 11.40 -11.16 -26.71
C VAL A 180 10.73 -11.99 -27.79
N HIS A 181 10.65 -13.30 -27.56
CA HIS A 181 10.03 -14.25 -28.48
C HIS A 181 8.76 -14.84 -27.87
N ASN A 182 7.79 -15.16 -28.72
CA ASN A 182 6.65 -15.97 -28.33
C ASN A 182 7.09 -17.44 -28.26
N VAL A 183 6.93 -18.07 -27.10
CA VAL A 183 7.34 -19.46 -26.86
C VAL A 183 6.59 -20.45 -27.76
N THR A 184 5.31 -20.21 -28.04
CA THR A 184 4.47 -21.15 -28.80
C THR A 184 4.74 -21.11 -30.30
N GLU A 185 4.99 -19.91 -30.84
CA GLU A 185 5.16 -19.70 -32.29
C GLU A 185 6.63 -19.52 -32.70
N ASN A 186 7.55 -19.50 -31.73
CA ASN A 186 8.96 -19.12 -31.88
C ASN A 186 9.17 -17.84 -32.71
N ARG A 187 8.24 -16.90 -32.57
CA ARG A 187 8.20 -15.65 -33.33
C ARG A 187 8.73 -14.50 -32.49
N LEU A 188 9.61 -13.69 -33.06
CA LEU A 188 10.06 -12.45 -32.44
C LEU A 188 8.87 -11.49 -32.25
N LEU A 189 8.55 -11.15 -31.00
CA LEU A 189 7.53 -10.17 -30.63
C LEU A 189 8.08 -8.74 -30.68
N GLY A 190 9.35 -8.57 -30.32
CA GLY A 190 10.02 -7.28 -30.38
C GLY A 190 11.28 -7.22 -29.54
N ARG A 191 11.98 -6.08 -29.62
CA ARG A 191 13.19 -5.79 -28.86
C ARG A 191 12.90 -4.81 -27.73
N MET A 192 13.20 -5.21 -26.50
CA MET A 192 13.19 -4.32 -25.35
C MET A 192 14.56 -3.66 -25.20
N MET A 193 14.61 -2.34 -25.27
CA MET A 193 15.82 -1.55 -25.00
C MET A 193 15.78 -1.07 -23.54
N ILE A 194 16.80 -1.40 -22.76
CA ILE A 194 16.86 -1.13 -21.33
C ILE A 194 18.07 -0.24 -21.04
N GLU A 195 17.84 0.89 -20.39
CA GLU A 195 18.90 1.75 -19.86
C GLU A 195 19.19 1.40 -18.41
N VAL A 196 20.46 1.22 -18.07
CA VAL A 196 20.91 0.83 -16.73
C VAL A 196 21.78 1.94 -16.13
N TYR A 197 21.56 2.26 -14.85
CA TYR A 197 22.20 3.38 -14.16
C TYR A 197 23.52 2.99 -13.49
N ASP A 198 24.59 2.83 -14.28
CA ASP A 198 25.92 2.41 -13.79
C ASP A 198 26.49 3.31 -12.69
N SER A 199 26.21 4.62 -12.74
CA SER A 199 26.75 5.57 -11.78
C SER A 199 26.02 5.58 -10.44
N ILE A 200 24.80 5.02 -10.37
CA ILE A 200 23.97 5.03 -9.16
C ILE A 200 24.03 3.66 -8.48
N VAL A 201 23.93 2.59 -9.27
CA VAL A 201 23.93 1.20 -8.79
C VAL A 201 24.95 0.37 -9.58
N PRO A 202 26.26 0.64 -9.44
CA PRO A 202 27.29 -0.03 -10.24
C PRO A 202 27.31 -1.54 -10.09
N LYS A 203 27.04 -2.09 -8.90
CA LYS A 203 27.01 -3.55 -8.69
C LYS A 203 25.78 -4.14 -9.35
N THR A 204 24.60 -3.61 -9.06
CA THR A 204 23.34 -4.10 -9.62
C THR A 204 23.33 -3.97 -11.15
N ALA A 205 23.79 -2.84 -11.67
CA ALA A 205 23.93 -2.62 -13.10
C ALA A 205 24.95 -3.56 -13.74
N GLY A 206 26.08 -3.80 -13.08
CA GLY A 206 27.10 -4.75 -13.49
C GLY A 206 26.52 -6.16 -13.62
N ASN A 207 25.80 -6.62 -12.59
CA ASN A 207 25.14 -7.92 -12.57
C ASN A 207 24.19 -8.09 -13.77
N PHE A 208 23.27 -7.15 -13.94
CA PHE A 208 22.29 -7.20 -15.03
C PHE A 208 22.94 -7.22 -16.41
N LYS A 209 23.98 -6.39 -16.62
CA LYS A 209 24.72 -6.36 -17.89
C LYS A 209 25.41 -7.69 -18.19
N MET A 210 25.99 -8.33 -17.17
CA MET A 210 26.65 -9.62 -17.33
C MET A 210 25.66 -10.73 -17.68
N LEU A 211 24.46 -10.73 -17.07
CA LEU A 211 23.40 -11.69 -17.39
C LEU A 211 22.74 -11.43 -18.76
N CYS A 212 22.80 -10.20 -19.27
CA CYS A 212 22.38 -9.90 -20.64
C CYS A 212 23.40 -10.37 -21.70
N GLN A 213 24.63 -10.66 -21.31
CA GLN A 213 25.65 -11.20 -22.21
C GLN A 213 25.57 -12.72 -22.21
N GLN A 214 25.77 -13.34 -23.36
CA GLN A 214 25.84 -14.80 -23.43
C GLN A 214 27.08 -15.28 -22.68
N ARG A 215 26.87 -16.03 -21.61
CA ARG A 215 27.97 -16.47 -20.75
C ARG A 215 28.40 -17.90 -21.08
N PRO A 216 29.70 -18.23 -20.98
CA PRO A 216 30.18 -19.59 -21.24
C PRO A 216 29.64 -20.64 -20.25
N ASP A 217 29.21 -20.21 -19.06
CA ASP A 217 28.61 -21.07 -18.04
C ASP A 217 27.12 -21.38 -18.29
N GLY A 218 26.51 -20.75 -19.29
CA GLY A 218 25.10 -20.94 -19.65
C GLY A 218 24.10 -20.31 -18.68
N LEU A 219 24.57 -19.52 -17.70
CA LEU A 219 23.74 -18.82 -16.72
C LEU A 219 23.51 -17.38 -17.15
N ASP A 220 22.73 -17.20 -18.21
CA ASP A 220 22.38 -15.90 -18.78
C ASP A 220 20.86 -15.79 -19.05
N TYR A 221 20.40 -14.61 -19.47
CA TYR A 221 18.98 -14.41 -19.76
C TYR A 221 18.50 -15.02 -21.08
N SER A 222 19.40 -15.52 -21.93
CA SER A 222 19.03 -16.10 -23.23
C SER A 222 18.25 -17.40 -23.02
N GLY A 223 17.05 -17.47 -23.60
CA GLY A 223 16.18 -18.64 -23.47
C GLY A 223 15.39 -18.73 -22.15
N THR A 224 15.57 -17.76 -21.25
CA THR A 224 14.77 -17.68 -20.01
C THR A 224 13.35 -17.18 -20.28
N LEU A 225 12.40 -17.61 -19.45
CA LEU A 225 10.99 -17.25 -19.60
C LEU A 225 10.59 -16.07 -18.70
N ILE A 226 9.67 -15.26 -19.21
CA ILE A 226 8.84 -14.38 -18.38
C ILE A 226 7.75 -15.25 -17.74
N PHE A 227 8.03 -15.79 -16.56
CA PHE A 227 7.20 -16.82 -15.93
C PHE A 227 5.96 -16.26 -15.21
N ARG A 228 5.91 -14.95 -14.92
CA ARG A 228 4.74 -14.32 -14.29
C ARG A 228 4.45 -12.95 -14.87
N ILE A 229 3.25 -12.79 -15.42
CA ILE A 229 2.75 -11.53 -15.97
C ILE A 229 1.47 -11.16 -15.22
N VAL A 230 1.48 -9.99 -14.58
CA VAL A 230 0.29 -9.41 -13.94
C VAL A 230 -0.09 -8.14 -14.71
N PRO A 231 -1.15 -8.18 -15.55
CA PRO A 231 -1.54 -7.05 -16.37
C PRO A 231 -1.77 -5.78 -15.54
N GLY A 232 -1.18 -4.66 -15.98
CA GLY A 232 -1.29 -3.36 -15.30
C GLY A 232 -0.39 -3.19 -14.08
N LEU A 233 0.43 -4.19 -13.73
CA LEU A 233 1.32 -4.13 -12.56
C LEU A 233 2.79 -4.40 -12.91
N PHE A 234 3.15 -5.65 -13.23
CA PHE A 234 4.54 -6.02 -13.54
C PHE A 234 4.64 -7.29 -14.40
N CYS A 235 5.83 -7.49 -14.96
CA CYS A 235 6.29 -8.75 -15.54
C CYS A 235 7.52 -9.21 -14.76
N LEU A 236 7.55 -10.47 -14.31
CA LEU A 236 8.70 -11.07 -13.64
C LEU A 236 9.40 -12.07 -14.57
N ALA A 237 10.72 -11.96 -14.57
CA ALA A 237 11.64 -12.76 -15.37
C ALA A 237 12.98 -12.83 -14.64
N GLY A 238 13.98 -13.48 -15.24
CA GLY A 238 15.35 -13.50 -14.72
C GLY A 238 15.70 -14.71 -13.87
N ASP A 239 14.81 -15.71 -13.78
CA ASP A 239 15.16 -17.04 -13.27
C ASP A 239 15.93 -17.81 -14.37
N VAL A 240 17.25 -17.71 -14.31
CA VAL A 240 18.19 -18.33 -15.25
C VAL A 240 18.36 -19.85 -15.03
N GLU A 241 17.89 -20.40 -13.91
CA GLU A 241 18.08 -21.81 -13.58
C GLU A 241 16.86 -22.67 -13.93
N TYR A 242 15.66 -22.23 -13.53
CA TYR A 242 14.45 -23.04 -13.63
C TYR A 242 13.34 -22.39 -14.45
N SER A 243 13.43 -21.09 -14.74
CA SER A 243 12.39 -20.34 -15.45
C SER A 243 10.99 -20.45 -14.84
N ILE A 244 10.89 -20.66 -13.51
CA ILE A 244 9.61 -20.75 -12.77
C ILE A 244 9.56 -19.82 -11.54
N GLY A 245 10.63 -19.06 -11.30
CA GLY A 245 10.75 -18.09 -10.20
C GLY A 245 11.25 -18.68 -8.88
N LEU A 246 11.78 -19.90 -8.88
CA LEU A 246 12.37 -20.54 -7.69
C LEU A 246 13.89 -20.44 -7.64
N GLY A 247 14.52 -20.17 -8.78
CA GLY A 247 15.97 -20.04 -8.91
C GLY A 247 16.41 -18.60 -9.15
N GLY A 248 17.65 -18.49 -9.61
CA GLY A 248 18.29 -17.22 -9.92
C GLY A 248 19.64 -17.14 -9.24
N ILE A 249 20.66 -16.75 -10.00
CA ILE A 249 22.02 -16.56 -9.51
C ILE A 249 22.48 -15.14 -9.84
N SER A 250 23.33 -14.58 -8.99
CA SER A 250 24.07 -13.37 -9.34
C SER A 250 25.22 -13.74 -10.29
N ALA A 251 25.37 -12.98 -11.37
CA ALA A 251 26.54 -13.04 -12.23
C ALA A 251 27.81 -12.55 -11.50
N ILE A 252 27.68 -11.92 -10.33
CA ILE A 252 28.77 -11.43 -9.50
C ILE A 252 29.25 -12.54 -8.57
N ASN A 253 30.50 -12.96 -8.72
CA ASN A 253 31.22 -13.89 -7.85
C ASN A 253 30.61 -15.29 -7.67
N GLY A 254 29.57 -15.65 -8.41
CA GLY A 254 28.92 -16.97 -8.32
C GLY A 254 28.10 -17.17 -7.05
N GLU A 255 27.78 -16.10 -6.33
CA GLU A 255 26.87 -16.13 -5.19
C GLU A 255 25.41 -16.05 -5.67
N GLN A 256 24.49 -16.67 -4.95
CA GLN A 256 23.08 -16.63 -5.32
C GLN A 256 22.46 -15.23 -5.09
N TYR A 257 22.92 -14.52 -4.07
CA TYR A 257 22.38 -13.23 -3.64
C TYR A 257 23.51 -12.24 -3.38
N PHE A 258 23.22 -10.95 -3.51
CA PHE A 258 24.09 -9.86 -3.08
C PHE A 258 23.26 -8.79 -2.34
N ASP A 259 23.91 -8.02 -1.48
CA ASP A 259 23.22 -7.00 -0.65
C ASP A 259 22.65 -5.85 -1.49
N ASP A 260 21.52 -5.29 -1.03
CA ASP A 260 20.88 -4.12 -1.63
C ASP A 260 21.84 -2.92 -1.67
N GLU A 261 22.08 -2.38 -2.88
CA GLU A 261 23.07 -1.32 -3.07
C GLU A 261 22.58 0.07 -2.61
N ASN A 262 21.36 0.46 -3.01
CA ASN A 262 20.66 1.64 -2.50
C ASN A 262 19.19 1.70 -2.97
N TYR A 263 18.42 2.62 -2.39
CA TYR A 263 17.01 2.89 -2.72
C TYR A 263 16.77 4.34 -3.23
N LEU A 264 17.76 4.92 -3.90
CA LEU A 264 17.69 6.33 -4.35
C LEU A 264 16.66 6.56 -5.47
N LEU A 265 16.41 5.53 -6.29
CA LEU A 265 15.49 5.58 -7.41
C LEU A 265 14.13 4.99 -7.00
N GLY A 266 13.07 5.80 -7.08
CA GLY A 266 11.70 5.37 -6.80
C GLY A 266 11.01 4.68 -7.98
N HIS A 267 10.01 3.83 -7.68
CA HIS A 267 9.20 3.11 -8.66
C HIS A 267 8.05 3.98 -9.21
N ASN A 268 8.41 5.07 -9.89
CA ASN A 268 7.46 6.15 -10.18
C ASN A 268 6.81 6.07 -11.58
N ALA A 269 7.26 5.15 -12.44
CA ALA A 269 6.81 5.06 -13.83
C ALA A 269 6.78 3.61 -14.35
N PRO A 270 5.86 3.29 -15.28
CA PRO A 270 5.88 2.02 -15.99
C PRO A 270 7.17 1.89 -16.84
N GLY A 271 7.67 0.68 -16.99
CA GLY A 271 8.93 0.41 -17.70
C GLY A 271 10.19 0.61 -16.85
N THR A 272 10.05 0.93 -15.57
CA THR A 272 11.16 0.88 -14.61
C THR A 272 11.59 -0.57 -14.38
N VAL A 273 12.86 -0.88 -14.64
CA VAL A 273 13.44 -2.18 -14.30
C VAL A 273 13.88 -2.15 -12.84
N ILE A 274 13.47 -3.18 -12.11
CA ILE A 274 13.75 -3.38 -10.69
C ILE A 274 14.33 -4.78 -10.57
N THR A 275 15.42 -4.90 -9.82
CA THR A 275 16.21 -6.12 -9.64
C THR A 275 16.45 -6.33 -8.17
#